data_AF-A0A831JMI5-F1
#
_entry.id   AF-A0A831JMI5-F1
#
_cell.length_a   1.000
_cell.length_b   1.000
_cell.length_c   1.000
_cell.angle_alpha   90.00
_cell.angle_beta   90.00
_cell.angle_gamma   90.00
#
_symmetry.space_group_name_H-M   'P 1'
#
loop_
_entity.id
_entity.type
_entity.pdbx_description
1 polymer ?
#
loop_
_entity_poly.entity_id
_entity_poly.type
_entity_poly.pdbx_seq_one_letter_code
_entity_poly.pdbx_strand_id
1 'polypeptide(L)' 'MALDGITLHAIIKELKEEIIGGRIDKIYQPEKEELIFIIRNKGKNYKLLLSAN' A
#
# COMPACT_ATOMS: atom_id res chain seq x y z
N MET A 1 8.35 -13.91 -7.97
CA MET A 1 8.20 -14.83 -6.82
C MET A 1 6.72 -14.87 -6.49
N ALA A 2 6.14 -16.03 -6.26
CA ALA A 2 4.73 -16.08 -5.89
C ALA A 2 4.55 -15.38 -4.54
N LEU A 3 3.65 -14.39 -4.48
CA LEU A 3 3.16 -13.89 -3.20
C LEU A 3 2.31 -15.02 -2.59
N ASP A 4 2.88 -15.75 -1.63
CA ASP A 4 2.18 -16.81 -0.92
C ASP A 4 1.43 -16.26 0.30
N GLY A 5 0.63 -17.13 0.95
CA GLY A 5 -0.18 -16.73 2.09
C GLY A 5 0.63 -16.23 3.29
N ILE A 6 1.85 -16.74 3.49
CA ILE A 6 2.73 -16.35 4.60
C ILE A 6 3.26 -14.93 4.36
N THR A 7 3.74 -14.68 3.14
CA THR A 7 4.25 -13.36 2.74
C THR A 7 3.11 -12.33 2.78
N LEU A 8 1.93 -12.69 2.28
CA LEU A 8 0.76 -11.82 2.32
C LEU A 8 0.34 -11.49 3.76
N HIS A 9 0.39 -12.46 4.68
CA HIS A 9 0.09 -12.22 6.10
C HIS A 9 1.04 -11.19 6.72
N ALA A 10 2.34 -11.30 6.45
CA ALA A 10 3.34 -10.34 6.93
C ALA A 10 3.10 -8.94 6.35
N ILE A 11 2.82 -8.84 5.05
CA ILE A 11 2.48 -7.57 4.38
C ILE A 11 1.24 -6.94 5.02
N ILE A 12 0.17 -7.72 5.23
CA ILE A 12 -1.06 -7.22 5.86
C ILE A 12 -0.77 -6.68 7.26
N LYS A 13 0.06 -7.37 8.05
CA LYS A 13 0.44 -6.90 9.38
C LYS A 13 1.13 -5.54 9.32
N GLU A 14 2.11 -5.37 8.45
CA GLU A 14 2.84 -4.10 8.28
C GLU A 14 1.90 -2.97 7.83
N LEU A 15 1.04 -3.22 6.84
CA LEU A 15 0.08 -2.23 6.36
C LEU A 15 -0.89 -1.80 7.48
N LYS A 16 -1.34 -2.73 8.33
CA LYS A 16 -2.23 -2.40 9.46
C LYS A 16 -1.56 -1.48 10.47
N GLU A 17 -0.27 -1.68 10.76
CA GLU A 17 0.47 -0.89 11.74
C GLU A 17 0.80 0.52 11.22
N GLU A 18 1.12 0.63 9.93
CA GLU A 18 1.64 1.85 9.32
C GLU A 18 0.57 2.78 8.71
N ILE A 19 -0.44 2.24 8.02
CA ILE A 19 -1.34 3.07 7.20
C ILE A 19 -2.82 3.10 7.65
N ILE A 20 -3.24 2.26 8.60
CA ILE A 20 -4.60 2.38 9.18
C ILE A 20 -4.76 3.73 9.90
N GLY A 21 -5.90 4.39 9.66
CA GLY A 21 -6.19 5.73 10.15
C GLY A 21 -5.44 6.84 9.41
N GLY A 22 -4.59 6.50 8.44
CA GLY A 22 -3.92 7.45 7.57
C GLY A 22 -4.88 8.13 6.59
N ARG A 23 -4.52 9.34 6.17
CA ARG A 23 -5.23 10.09 5.14
C ARG A 23 -4.60 9.81 3.78
N ILE A 24 -5.42 9.51 2.77
CA ILE A 24 -4.97 9.46 1.38
C ILE A 24 -4.84 10.91 0.87
N ASP A 25 -3.63 11.31 0.51
CA ASP A 25 -3.34 12.64 -0.03
C ASP A 25 -3.51 12.67 -1.55
N LYS A 26 -3.03 11.64 -2.25
CA LYS A 26 -3.12 11.53 -3.72
C LYS A 26 -3.22 10.07 -4.15
N ILE A 27 -3.82 9.86 -5.31
CA ILE A 27 -3.88 8.56 -6.00
C ILE A 27 -3.39 8.78 -7.43
N TYR A 28 -2.51 7.90 -7.91
CA TYR A 28 -2.00 7.88 -9.27
C TYR A 28 -2.23 6.52 -9.91
N GLN A 29 -2.56 6.50 -11.19
CA GLN A 29 -2.64 5.29 -12.00
C GLN A 29 -1.62 5.42 -13.14
N PRO A 30 -0.35 4.98 -12.93
CA PRO A 30 0.67 5.07 -13.97
C PRO A 30 0.39 4.11 -15.12
N GLU A 31 -0.12 2.91 -14.80
CA GLU A 31 -0.45 1.86 -15.75
C GLU A 31 -1.87 1.37 -15.52
N LYS A 32 -2.45 0.68 -16.51
CA LYS A 32 -3.83 0.19 -16.45
C LYS A 32 -4.09 -0.70 -15.22
N GLU A 33 -3.10 -1.49 -14.81
CA GLU A 33 -3.21 -2.49 -13.73
C GLU A 33 -2.48 -2.07 -12.44
N GLU A 34 -2.03 -0.82 -12.36
CA GLU A 34 -1.29 -0.31 -11.21
C GLU A 34 -1.92 0.93 -10.59
N LEU A 35 -1.98 0.97 -9.27
CA LEU A 35 -2.38 2.14 -8.51
C LEU A 35 -1.34 2.47 -7.45
N ILE A 36 -1.02 3.75 -7.31
CA ILE A 36 -0.11 4.27 -6.31
C ILE A 36 -0.87 5.23 -5.40
N PHE A 37 -0.96 4.89 -4.12
CA PHE A 37 -1.59 5.72 -3.10
C PHE A 37 -0.51 6.43 -2.31
N ILE A 38 -0.60 7.76 -2.22
CA ILE A 38 0.21 8.57 -1.31
C ILE A 38 -0.61 8.75 -0.03
N ILE A 39 -0.14 8.15 1.07
CA ILE A 39 -0.85 8.11 2.35
C ILE A 39 -0.01 8.84 3.39
N ARG A 40 -0.62 9.78 4.12
CA ARG A 40 0.01 10.43 5.25
C ARG A 40 -0.56 9.85 6.55
N ASN A 41 0.31 9.31 7.39
CA ASN A 41 -0.08 8.82 8.72
C ASN A 41 1.02 9.12 9.75
N LYS A 42 0.64 9.49 10.98
CA LYS A 42 1.57 9.74 12.10
C LYS A 42 2.79 10.62 11.75
N GLY A 43 2.60 11.63 10.90
CA GLY A 43 3.67 12.54 10.46
C GLY A 43 4.61 11.98 9.37
N LYS A 44 4.38 10.76 8.89
CA LYS A 44 5.11 10.12 7.79
C LYS A 44 4.26 10.06 6.52
N ASN A 45 4.94 10.04 5.37
CA ASN A 45 4.33 9.83 4.07
C ASN A 45 4.72 8.45 3.55
N TYR A 46 3.73 7.68 3.12
CA TYR A 46 3.85 6.33 2.59
C TYR A 46 3.41 6.34 1.14
N LYS A 47 4.04 5.47 0.35
CA LYS A 47 3.69 5.20 -1.04
C LYS A 47 3.30 3.73 -1.16
N LEU A 48 2.00 3.46 -1.26
CA LEU A 48 1.48 2.10 -1.41
C LEU A 48 1.23 1.81 -2.89
N LEU A 49 1.92 0.80 -3.43
CA LEU A 49 1.66 0.27 -4.77
C LEU A 49 0.67 -0.90 -4.67
N LEU A 50 -0.36 -0.86 -5.50
CA LEU A 50 -1.28 -1.96 -5.75
C LEU A 50 -1.09 -2.35 -7.22
N SER A 51 -0.80 -3.63 -7.47
CA SER A 51 -0.61 -4.16 -8.81
C SER A 51 -1.45 -5.42 -8.99
N ALA A 52 -2.14 -5.51 -10.13
CA ALA A 52 -2.96 -6.66 -10.52
C ALA A 52 -2.37 -7.44 -11.71
N ASN A 53 -1.08 -7.20 -12.02
CA ASN A 53 -0.30 -7.93 -13.01
C ASN A 53 -0.04 -9.39 -12.57
#